data_AF-A0A1V5DWA3-F1
#
_entry.id   AF-A0A1V5DWA3-F1
#
_cell.length_a   1.000
_cell.length_b   1.000
_cell.length_c   1.000
_cell.angle_alpha   90.00
_cell.angle_beta   90.00
_cell.angle_gamma   90.00
#
_symmetry.space_group_name_H-M   'P 1'
#
loop_
_entity.id
_entity.type
_entity.pdbx_description
1 polymer ?
#
loop_
_entity_poly.entity_id
_entity_poly.type
_entity_poly.pdbx_seq_one_letter_code
_entity_poly.pdbx_strand_id
1 'polypeptide(L)'
;MASTLQSAQRKGLTNFSVFSVHKTVPPAIQALLDDPELNIDGFLCPGHVSVITGTAAYRSIPEAGRAAVITGFEPVDIIDGILMSLQQIREGRYEVAIQYARGVAQEGNRRARQLMAEVFEPADADWRGLGLIPGSGLSIRPEHTSLNALNRFPLPEIPSVEFEGCRCGDILRGVISPTACRLFRKACTPVNPIGPCMVSSEGTCAAYIKYEV
;
A
#
# COMPACT_ATOMS: atom_id res chain seq x y z
N MET A 1 -9.68 -1.65 -11.35
CA MET A 1 -9.40 -0.74 -12.47
C MET A 1 -9.08 -1.46 -13.79
N ALA A 2 -8.14 -2.41 -13.83
CA ALA A 2 -7.74 -3.08 -15.09
C ALA A 2 -8.94 -3.65 -15.89
N SER A 3 -9.84 -4.39 -15.23
CA SER A 3 -11.07 -4.90 -15.86
C SER A 3 -11.95 -3.81 -16.48
N THR A 4 -12.08 -2.67 -15.79
CA THR A 4 -12.84 -1.51 -16.28
C THR A 4 -12.21 -0.92 -17.53
N LEU A 5 -10.88 -0.73 -17.55
CA LEU A 5 -10.15 -0.24 -18.72
C LEU A 5 -10.28 -1.20 -19.91
N GLN A 6 -10.09 -2.50 -19.67
CA GLN A 6 -10.26 -3.52 -20.72
C GLN A 6 -11.70 -3.51 -21.27
N SER A 7 -12.72 -3.42 -20.40
CA SER A 7 -14.11 -3.37 -20.84
C SER A 7 -14.44 -2.07 -21.59
N ALA A 8 -13.92 -0.93 -21.16
CA ALA A 8 -14.16 0.36 -21.80
C ALA A 8 -13.57 0.37 -23.21
N GLN A 9 -12.37 -0.17 -23.39
CA GLN A 9 -11.75 -0.29 -24.70
C GLN A 9 -12.52 -1.25 -25.61
N ARG A 10 -12.93 -2.42 -25.11
CA ARG A 10 -13.75 -3.39 -25.88
C ARG A 10 -15.07 -2.79 -26.36
N LYS A 11 -15.66 -1.89 -25.56
CA LYS A 11 -16.89 -1.16 -25.91
C LYS A 11 -16.65 0.09 -26.76
N GLY A 12 -15.40 0.43 -27.07
CA GLY A 12 -15.05 1.63 -27.83
C GLY A 12 -15.46 2.94 -27.13
N LEU A 13 -15.46 2.98 -25.80
CA LEU A 13 -15.88 4.18 -25.06
C LEU A 13 -14.87 5.31 -25.25
N THR A 14 -15.34 6.46 -25.71
CA THR A 14 -14.52 7.66 -25.95
C THR A 14 -14.71 8.74 -24.90
N ASN A 15 -15.62 8.56 -23.95
CA ASN A 15 -15.92 9.50 -22.86
C ASN A 15 -15.43 9.01 -21.49
N PHE A 16 -14.57 8.00 -21.46
CA PHE A 16 -13.99 7.45 -20.25
C PHE A 16 -12.46 7.56 -20.30
N SER A 17 -11.86 8.00 -19.19
CA SER A 17 -10.41 8.07 -19.02
C SER A 17 -10.04 7.81 -17.57
N VAL A 18 -8.83 7.31 -17.32
CA VAL A 18 -8.30 7.04 -15.99
C VAL A 18 -6.96 7.77 -15.83
N PHE A 19 -6.81 8.46 -14.70
CA PHE A 19 -5.53 8.98 -14.22
C PHE A 19 -4.95 7.96 -13.24
N SER A 20 -3.94 7.20 -13.65
CA SER A 20 -3.41 6.12 -12.82
C SER A 20 -2.40 6.64 -11.80
N VAL A 21 -2.75 6.51 -10.52
CA VAL A 21 -1.86 6.68 -9.36
C VAL A 21 -1.78 5.40 -8.53
N HIS A 22 -2.03 4.26 -9.17
CA HIS A 22 -1.96 2.96 -8.52
C HIS A 22 -0.52 2.66 -8.13
N LYS A 23 -0.37 2.01 -6.99
CA LYS A 23 0.91 1.67 -6.37
C LYS A 23 0.96 0.20 -6.03
N THR A 24 2.16 -0.34 -5.92
CA THR A 24 2.45 -1.74 -5.63
C THR A 24 3.18 -1.86 -4.31
N VAL A 25 2.80 -2.87 -3.53
CA VAL A 25 3.29 -3.06 -2.16
C VAL A 25 4.74 -3.57 -2.09
N PRO A 26 5.21 -4.51 -2.94
CA PRO A 26 6.56 -5.10 -2.76
C PRO A 26 7.70 -4.08 -2.75
N PRO A 27 7.77 -3.08 -3.66
CA PRO A 27 8.83 -2.07 -3.60
C PRO A 27 8.77 -1.19 -2.35
N ALA A 28 7.56 -0.90 -1.84
CA ALA A 28 7.41 -0.15 -0.59
C ALA A 28 7.87 -0.96 0.63
N ILE A 29 7.62 -2.27 0.65
CA ILE A 29 8.16 -3.17 1.69
C ILE A 29 9.69 -3.18 1.66
N GLN A 30 10.28 -3.25 0.46
CA GLN A 30 11.74 -3.18 0.33
C GLN A 30 12.29 -1.87 0.88
N ALA A 31 11.67 -0.73 0.53
CA ALA A 31 12.06 0.57 1.07
C ALA A 31 11.98 0.63 2.60
N LEU A 32 11.00 -0.03 3.23
CA LEU A 32 10.90 -0.11 4.69
C LEU A 32 11.94 -1.05 5.32
N LEU A 33 12.30 -2.14 4.64
CA LEU A 33 13.35 -3.07 5.08
C LEU A 33 14.73 -2.42 5.05
N ASP A 34 14.98 -1.57 4.05
CA ASP A 34 16.26 -0.90 3.83
C ASP A 34 16.43 0.37 4.69
N ASP A 35 15.39 0.79 5.41
CA ASP A 35 15.39 2.00 6.24
C ASP A 35 16.01 1.72 7.63
N PRO A 36 17.21 2.26 7.93
CA PRO A 36 17.91 1.98 9.17
C PRO A 36 17.27 2.64 10.41
N GLU A 37 16.34 3.59 10.24
CA GLU A 37 15.60 4.18 11.35
C GLU A 37 14.49 3.25 11.86
N LEU A 38 14.14 2.21 11.07
CA LEU A 38 13.04 1.29 11.37
C LEU A 38 13.54 -0.01 12.00
N ASN A 39 13.10 -0.27 13.23
CA ASN A 39 13.36 -1.52 13.94
C ASN A 39 12.19 -2.49 13.76
N ILE A 40 12.05 -3.06 12.56
CA ILE A 40 10.94 -3.98 12.23
C ILE A 40 11.44 -5.42 12.30
N ASP A 41 10.89 -6.21 13.23
CA ASP A 41 11.18 -7.65 13.35
C ASP A 41 10.27 -8.54 12.51
N GLY A 42 9.11 -8.02 12.10
CA GLY A 42 8.16 -8.75 11.28
C GLY A 42 7.03 -7.89 10.73
N PHE A 43 6.33 -8.43 9.74
CA PHE A 43 5.28 -7.76 8.99
C PHE A 43 3.98 -8.57 9.04
N LEU A 44 2.88 -7.89 9.36
CA LEU A 44 1.54 -8.36 9.06
C LEU A 44 1.20 -7.93 7.63
N CYS A 45 1.26 -8.88 6.70
CA CYS A 45 1.05 -8.63 5.29
C CYS A 45 -0.46 -8.49 4.97
N PRO A 46 -0.86 -7.52 4.14
CA PRO A 46 -2.26 -7.18 3.94
C PRO A 46 -3.05 -8.27 3.21
N GLY A 47 -4.08 -8.81 3.87
CA GLY A 47 -4.90 -9.91 3.33
C GLY A 47 -5.52 -9.62 1.97
N HIS A 48 -6.21 -8.50 1.78
CA HIS A 48 -6.89 -8.18 0.52
C HIS A 48 -5.93 -8.01 -0.68
N VAL A 49 -4.74 -7.43 -0.46
CA VAL A 49 -3.71 -7.37 -1.50
C VAL A 49 -3.23 -8.78 -1.84
N SER A 50 -3.02 -9.60 -0.80
CA SER A 50 -2.56 -10.98 -0.92
C SER A 50 -3.53 -11.89 -1.65
N VAL A 51 -4.84 -11.63 -1.62
CA VAL A 51 -5.83 -12.34 -2.46
C VAL A 51 -5.45 -12.25 -3.94
N ILE A 52 -4.89 -11.11 -4.36
CA ILE A 52 -4.46 -10.87 -5.73
C ILE A 52 -3.03 -11.36 -5.96
N THR A 53 -2.10 -11.00 -5.07
CA THR A 53 -0.67 -11.17 -5.32
C THR A 53 -0.11 -12.53 -4.89
N GLY A 54 -0.77 -13.19 -3.93
CA GLY A 54 -0.25 -14.38 -3.25
C GLY A 54 0.97 -14.08 -2.39
N THR A 55 1.63 -15.14 -1.91
CA THR A 55 2.79 -15.04 -1.01
C THR A 55 4.05 -14.51 -1.70
N ALA A 56 4.14 -14.68 -3.02
CA ALA A 56 5.32 -14.32 -3.80
C ALA A 56 5.70 -12.83 -3.68
N ALA A 57 4.73 -11.96 -3.38
CA ALA A 57 4.91 -10.52 -3.20
C ALA A 57 5.70 -10.13 -1.94
N TYR A 58 5.84 -11.05 -0.98
CA TYR A 58 6.42 -10.77 0.34
C TYR A 58 7.72 -11.54 0.61
N ARG A 59 8.31 -12.16 -0.43
CA ARG A 59 9.50 -13.01 -0.29
C ARG A 59 10.73 -12.29 0.26
N SER A 60 10.88 -10.99 -0.01
CA SER A 60 11.99 -10.20 0.51
C SER A 60 12.01 -10.10 2.04
N ILE A 61 10.86 -10.27 2.70
CA ILE A 61 10.75 -10.14 4.16
C ILE A 61 11.49 -11.28 4.89
N PRO A 62 11.19 -12.57 4.65
CA PRO A 62 11.97 -13.66 5.25
C PRO A 62 13.39 -13.73 4.73
N GLU A 63 13.66 -13.34 3.48
CA GLU A 63 15.03 -13.23 2.94
C GLU A 63 15.87 -12.21 3.72
N ALA A 64 15.24 -11.13 4.22
CA ALA A 64 15.84 -10.16 5.13
C ALA A 64 15.84 -10.61 6.61
N GLY A 65 15.47 -11.86 6.90
CA GLY A 65 15.46 -12.42 8.27
C GLY A 65 14.34 -11.86 9.15
N ARG A 66 13.22 -11.42 8.56
CA ARG A 66 12.07 -10.87 9.29
C ARG A 66 10.86 -11.79 9.16
N ALA A 67 10.00 -11.81 10.20
CA ALA A 67 8.78 -12.59 10.15
C ALA A 67 7.77 -12.02 9.14
N ALA A 68 7.04 -12.87 8.43
CA ALA A 68 6.04 -12.44 7.47
C ALA A 68 4.78 -13.29 7.59
N VAL A 69 3.65 -12.66 7.93
CA VAL A 69 2.37 -13.37 8.07
C VAL A 69 1.27 -12.60 7.36
N ILE A 70 0.64 -13.23 6.38
CA ILE A 70 -0.55 -12.68 5.72
C ILE A 70 -1.76 -12.90 6.62
N THR A 71 -2.37 -11.81 7.09
CA THR A 71 -3.51 -11.86 8.01
C THR A 71 -4.81 -11.36 7.39
N GLY A 72 -5.92 -11.80 7.97
CA GLY A 72 -7.22 -11.19 7.75
C GLY A 72 -7.36 -9.87 8.51
N PHE A 73 -8.60 -9.45 8.69
CA PHE A 73 -8.94 -8.16 9.32
C PHE A 73 -9.81 -8.32 10.57
N GLU A 74 -10.20 -9.55 10.92
CA GLU A 74 -10.89 -9.79 12.18
C GLU A 74 -9.89 -9.68 13.34
N PRO A 75 -10.30 -9.24 14.54
CA PRO A 75 -9.39 -9.15 15.68
C PRO A 75 -8.65 -10.45 15.97
N VAL A 76 -9.31 -11.59 15.80
CA VAL A 76 -8.70 -12.93 15.98
C VAL A 76 -7.61 -13.20 14.93
N ASP A 77 -7.76 -12.71 13.70
CA ASP A 77 -6.75 -12.89 12.65
C ASP A 77 -5.48 -12.14 12.98
N ILE A 78 -5.62 -10.93 13.50
CA ILE A 78 -4.49 -10.08 13.86
C ILE A 78 -3.74 -10.70 15.04
N ILE A 79 -4.46 -11.15 16.09
CA ILE A 79 -3.85 -11.79 17.25
C ILE A 79 -3.11 -13.07 16.85
N ASP A 80 -3.72 -13.92 16.03
CA ASP A 80 -3.12 -15.15 15.54
C ASP A 80 -1.91 -14.87 14.64
N GLY A 81 -1.99 -13.86 13.78
CA GLY A 81 -0.85 -13.42 12.95
C GLY A 81 0.33 -12.91 13.77
N ILE A 82 0.07 -12.20 14.88
CA ILE A 82 1.11 -11.78 15.84
C ILE A 82 1.74 -13.01 16.48
N LEU A 83 0.93 -13.97 16.94
CA LEU A 83 1.44 -15.22 17.54
C LEU A 83 2.34 -15.99 16.56
N MET A 84 1.90 -16.15 15.32
CA MET A 84 2.70 -16.80 14.26
C MET A 84 4.00 -16.05 13.98
N SER A 85 3.99 -14.72 13.97
CA SER A 85 5.19 -13.90 13.79
C SER A 85 6.19 -14.11 14.92
N LEU A 86 5.71 -14.11 16.17
CA LEU A 86 6.55 -14.35 17.36
C LEU A 86 7.15 -15.77 17.36
N GLN A 87 6.40 -16.77 16.86
CA GLN A 87 6.92 -18.13 16.70
C GLN A 87 8.07 -18.20 15.69
N GLN A 88 7.93 -17.55 14.52
CA GLN A 88 9.01 -17.47 13.53
C GLN A 88 10.27 -16.82 14.12
N ILE A 89 10.11 -15.70 14.84
CA ILE A 89 11.21 -14.99 15.51
C ILE A 89 11.89 -15.88 16.55
N ARG A 90 11.12 -16.52 17.43
CA ARG A 90 11.64 -17.41 18.48
C ARG A 90 12.43 -18.59 17.90
N GLU A 91 11.99 -19.12 16.76
CA GLU A 91 12.56 -20.31 16.14
C GLU A 91 13.70 -19.98 15.16
N GLY A 92 13.88 -18.70 14.80
CA GLY A 92 14.83 -18.28 13.78
C GLY A 92 14.52 -18.85 12.39
N ARG A 93 13.25 -19.18 12.13
CA ARG A 93 12.77 -19.75 10.86
C ARG A 93 11.73 -18.82 10.26
N TYR A 94 12.12 -18.15 9.19
CA TYR A 94 11.30 -17.14 8.53
C TYR A 94 10.72 -17.67 7.23
N GLU A 95 9.42 -17.52 7.07
CA GLU A 95 8.69 -17.86 5.85
C GLU A 95 7.51 -16.89 5.66
N VAL A 96 6.98 -16.80 4.44
CA VAL A 96 5.73 -16.08 4.20
C VAL A 96 4.57 -17.00 4.58
N ALA A 97 4.12 -16.91 5.83
CA ALA A 97 3.01 -17.71 6.33
C ALA A 97 1.65 -17.12 5.94
N ILE A 98 0.63 -17.98 5.80
CA ILE A 98 -0.74 -17.57 5.47
C ILE A 98 -1.64 -17.89 6.66
N GLN A 99 -1.95 -16.87 7.47
CA GLN A 99 -3.00 -16.97 8.48
C GLN A 99 -4.39 -16.86 7.83
N TYR A 100 -4.52 -15.99 6.81
CA TYR A 100 -5.79 -15.74 6.12
C TYR A 100 -6.15 -16.78 5.03
N ALA A 101 -6.00 -18.07 5.34
CA ALA A 101 -6.17 -19.17 4.38
C ALA A 101 -7.57 -19.26 3.75
N ARG A 102 -8.59 -18.70 4.42
CA ARG A 102 -9.96 -18.62 3.91
C ARG A 102 -10.12 -17.65 2.72
N GLY A 103 -9.22 -16.69 2.56
CA GLY A 103 -9.28 -15.69 1.50
C GLY A 103 -8.08 -15.73 0.53
N VAL A 104 -6.94 -16.26 0.96
CA VAL A 104 -5.68 -16.15 0.23
C VAL A 104 -5.17 -17.52 -0.18
N ALA A 105 -4.98 -17.70 -1.49
CA ALA A 105 -4.22 -18.80 -2.06
C ALA A 105 -2.74 -18.40 -2.21
N GLN A 106 -1.82 -19.37 -2.12
CA GLN A 106 -0.38 -19.12 -2.20
C GLN A 106 0.02 -18.41 -3.51
N GLU A 107 -0.58 -18.81 -4.63
CA GLU A 107 -0.33 -18.24 -5.95
C GLU A 107 -1.09 -16.93 -6.23
N GLY A 108 -1.99 -16.53 -5.33
CA GLY A 108 -2.92 -15.41 -5.51
C GLY A 108 -3.89 -15.62 -6.67
N ASN A 109 -4.47 -14.52 -7.15
CA ASN A 109 -5.41 -14.57 -8.27
C ASN A 109 -4.68 -14.44 -9.61
N ARG A 110 -4.36 -15.58 -10.25
CA ARG A 110 -3.65 -15.64 -11.54
C ARG A 110 -4.32 -14.78 -12.62
N ARG A 111 -5.65 -14.87 -12.75
CA ARG A 111 -6.41 -14.13 -13.76
C ARG A 111 -6.35 -12.61 -13.53
N ALA A 112 -6.47 -12.17 -12.28
CA ALA A 112 -6.36 -10.76 -11.95
C ALA A 112 -4.94 -10.23 -12.25
N ARG A 113 -3.90 -10.98 -11.89
CA ARG A 113 -2.50 -10.59 -12.19
C ARG A 113 -2.23 -10.50 -13.70
N GLN A 114 -2.72 -11.45 -14.49
CA GLN A 114 -2.62 -11.40 -15.95
C GLN A 114 -3.29 -10.14 -16.50
N LEU A 115 -4.52 -9.88 -16.09
CA LEU A 115 -5.27 -8.69 -16.51
C LEU A 115 -4.59 -7.38 -16.09
N MET A 116 -3.99 -7.33 -14.89
CA MET A 116 -3.20 -6.19 -14.45
C MET A 116 -1.96 -6.00 -15.33
N ALA A 117 -1.26 -7.09 -15.69
CA ALA A 117 -0.08 -7.03 -16.55
C ALA A 117 -0.40 -6.67 -18.01
N GLU A 118 -1.59 -7.02 -18.50
CA GLU A 118 -2.10 -6.62 -19.82
C GLU A 118 -2.40 -5.11 -19.89
N VAL A 119 -2.89 -4.51 -18.80
CA VAL A 119 -3.37 -3.12 -18.81
C VAL A 119 -2.32 -2.13 -18.30
N PHE A 120 -1.48 -2.57 -17.36
CA PHE A 120 -0.52 -1.72 -16.68
C PHE A 120 0.91 -2.20 -16.84
N GLU A 121 1.84 -1.26 -16.73
CA GLU A 121 3.27 -1.52 -16.60
C GLU A 121 3.85 -0.80 -15.38
N PRO A 122 4.95 -1.32 -14.80
CA PRO A 122 5.63 -0.64 -13.71
C PRO A 122 6.08 0.77 -14.11
N ALA A 123 5.90 1.71 -13.20
CA ALA A 123 6.37 3.08 -13.32
C ALA A 123 6.93 3.54 -11.98
N ASP A 124 7.70 4.62 -11.98
CA ASP A 124 8.15 5.24 -10.73
C ASP A 124 6.97 5.97 -10.08
N ALA A 125 6.92 5.97 -8.75
CA ALA A 125 5.88 6.68 -8.02
C ALA A 125 6.40 7.27 -6.72
N ASP A 126 5.93 8.47 -6.41
CA ASP A 126 6.20 9.12 -5.12
C ASP A 126 5.33 8.52 -4.02
N TRP A 127 5.98 8.16 -2.92
CA TRP A 127 5.36 7.69 -1.68
C TRP A 127 5.59 8.70 -0.58
N ARG A 128 4.51 9.08 0.08
CA ARG A 128 4.60 10.03 1.19
C ARG A 128 5.42 9.43 2.32
N GLY A 129 6.46 10.14 2.73
CA GLY A 129 7.41 9.70 3.75
C GLY A 129 8.57 8.85 3.22
N LEU A 130 8.41 8.19 2.06
CA LEU A 130 9.44 7.33 1.47
C LEU A 130 10.08 7.92 0.20
N GLY A 131 9.51 9.00 -0.36
CA GLY A 131 10.00 9.62 -1.59
C GLY A 131 9.67 8.82 -2.84
N LEU A 132 10.38 9.09 -3.92
CA LEU A 132 10.24 8.39 -5.19
C LEU A 132 10.77 6.96 -5.06
N ILE A 133 9.91 5.96 -5.25
CA ILE A 133 10.31 4.56 -5.26
C ILE A 133 10.21 4.04 -6.71
N PRO A 134 11.35 3.64 -7.33
CA PRO A 134 11.35 3.13 -8.69
C PRO A 134 10.48 1.90 -8.89
N GLY A 135 9.75 1.84 -9.99
CA GLY A 135 8.89 0.70 -10.36
C GLY A 135 7.74 0.39 -9.38
N SER A 136 7.46 1.28 -8.43
CA SER A 136 6.43 1.08 -7.41
C SER A 136 5.04 1.53 -7.83
N GLY A 137 4.92 2.29 -8.91
CA GLY A 137 3.68 2.72 -9.54
C GLY A 137 3.23 1.82 -10.68
N LEU A 138 2.03 2.11 -11.20
CA LEU A 138 1.50 1.47 -12.40
C LEU A 138 1.01 2.53 -13.41
N SER A 139 1.68 2.63 -14.55
CA SER A 139 1.23 3.41 -15.69
C SER A 139 0.36 2.56 -16.62
N ILE A 140 -0.56 3.21 -17.34
CA ILE A 140 -1.41 2.54 -18.33
C ILE A 140 -0.56 2.27 -19.57
N ARG A 141 -0.56 1.03 -20.04
CA ARG A 141 0.24 0.62 -21.21
C ARG A 141 -0.18 1.34 -22.50
N PRO A 142 0.72 1.44 -23.50
CA PRO A 142 0.45 2.10 -24.77
C PRO A 142 -0.80 1.59 -25.50
N GLU A 143 -1.12 0.30 -25.42
CA GLU A 143 -2.30 -0.33 -26.05
C GLU A 143 -3.63 0.24 -25.52
N HIS A 144 -3.60 0.87 -24.34
CA HIS A 144 -4.74 1.48 -23.66
C HIS A 144 -4.66 3.01 -23.62
N THR A 145 -3.78 3.63 -24.42
CA THR A 145 -3.50 5.09 -24.43
C THR A 145 -4.75 5.96 -24.58
N SER A 146 -5.74 5.55 -25.37
CA SER A 146 -6.97 6.33 -25.58
C SER A 146 -7.78 6.54 -24.29
N LEU A 147 -7.57 5.69 -23.28
CA LEU A 147 -8.19 5.77 -21.96
C LEU A 147 -7.27 6.36 -20.90
N ASN A 148 -6.03 6.71 -21.22
CA ASN A 148 -5.11 7.35 -20.29
C ASN A 148 -5.40 8.87 -20.23
N ALA A 149 -5.78 9.35 -19.05
CA ALA A 149 -6.08 10.76 -18.84
C ALA A 149 -4.88 11.68 -19.13
N LEU A 150 -3.66 11.26 -18.80
CA LEU A 150 -2.43 12.02 -19.06
C LEU A 150 -2.19 12.27 -20.57
N ASN A 151 -2.69 11.37 -21.42
CA ASN A 151 -2.52 11.50 -22.88
C ASN A 151 -3.66 12.32 -23.51
N ARG A 152 -4.81 12.42 -22.84
CA ARG A 152 -5.99 13.14 -23.33
C ARG A 152 -6.10 14.57 -22.86
N PHE A 153 -5.53 14.88 -21.70
CA PHE A 153 -5.68 16.17 -21.05
C PHE A 153 -4.29 16.76 -20.78
N PRO A 154 -4.04 18.01 -21.19
CA PRO A 154 -2.83 18.72 -20.82
C PRO A 154 -2.91 19.07 -19.33
N LEU A 155 -2.38 18.20 -18.48
CA LEU A 155 -2.34 18.43 -17.04
C LEU A 155 -1.06 19.20 -16.69
N PRO A 156 -1.15 20.28 -15.91
CA PRO A 156 0.05 20.96 -15.42
C PRO A 156 0.79 20.06 -14.44
N GLU A 157 2.08 20.32 -14.26
CA GLU A 157 2.84 19.74 -13.16
C GLU A 157 2.29 20.30 -11.84
N ILE A 158 1.89 19.39 -10.94
CA ILE A 158 1.39 19.74 -9.60
C ILE A 158 2.38 19.15 -8.60
N PRO A 159 3.30 19.96 -8.05
CA PRO A 159 4.27 19.45 -7.09
C PRO A 159 3.56 18.97 -5.83
N SER A 160 4.04 17.85 -5.28
CA SER A 160 3.59 17.39 -3.97
C SER A 160 4.13 18.36 -2.91
N VAL A 161 3.22 18.98 -2.15
CA VAL A 161 3.55 19.88 -1.05
C VAL A 161 3.26 19.18 0.26
N GLU A 162 4.28 19.07 1.12
CA GLU A 162 4.08 18.67 2.51
C GLU A 162 3.70 19.90 3.34
N PHE A 163 2.69 19.75 4.19
CA PHE A 163 2.21 20.83 5.04
C PHE A 163 3.19 21.08 6.18
N GLU A 164 3.50 22.35 6.44
CA GLU A 164 4.46 22.72 7.48
C GLU A 164 4.06 22.14 8.84
N GLY A 165 5.04 21.48 9.47
CA GLY A 165 4.85 20.84 10.78
C GLY A 165 4.04 19.54 10.80
N CYS A 166 3.44 19.15 9.68
CA CYS A 166 2.83 17.83 9.54
C CYS A 166 3.91 16.73 9.53
N ARG A 167 3.67 15.64 10.25
CA ARG A 167 4.58 14.49 10.35
C ARG A 167 3.97 13.22 9.74
N CYS A 168 3.11 13.36 8.73
CA CYS A 168 2.43 12.21 8.10
C CYS A 168 3.42 11.19 7.53
N GLY A 169 4.52 11.63 6.92
CA GLY A 169 5.55 10.73 6.39
C GLY A 169 6.11 9.78 7.46
N ASP A 170 6.46 10.33 8.62
CA ASP A 170 7.01 9.56 9.74
C ASP A 170 5.98 8.62 10.38
N ILE A 171 4.72 9.05 10.44
CA ILE A 171 3.60 8.21 10.91
C ILE A 171 3.38 7.03 9.94
N LEU A 172 3.42 7.28 8.62
CA LEU A 172 3.24 6.24 7.60
C LEU A 172 4.41 5.24 7.57
N ARG A 173 5.63 5.70 7.85
CA ARG A 173 6.80 4.83 8.05
C ARG A 173 6.78 4.05 9.36
N GLY A 174 5.96 4.47 10.33
CA GLY A 174 5.93 3.88 11.67
C GLY A 174 7.04 4.39 12.60
N VAL A 175 7.72 5.49 12.25
CA VAL A 175 8.76 6.12 13.08
C VAL A 175 8.15 6.77 14.34
N ILE A 176 6.96 7.36 14.22
CA ILE A 176 6.24 7.97 15.33
C ILE A 176 4.75 7.60 15.32
N SER A 177 4.12 7.61 16.50
CA SER A 177 2.66 7.54 16.59
C SER A 177 2.01 8.90 16.27
N PRO A 178 0.72 8.94 15.89
CA PRO A 178 -0.01 10.21 15.75
C PRO A 178 0.05 11.09 17.00
N THR A 179 0.02 10.50 18.19
CA THR A 179 0.11 11.22 19.47
C THR A 179 1.43 11.96 19.69
N ALA A 180 2.51 11.56 19.02
CA ALA A 180 3.78 12.29 19.02
C ALA A 180 3.82 13.47 18.03
N CYS A 181 2.84 13.60 17.14
CA CYS A 181 2.74 14.73 16.24
C CYS A 181 2.17 15.97 16.95
N ARG A 182 2.94 17.05 16.98
CA ARG A 182 2.55 18.33 17.62
C ARG A 182 1.22 18.94 17.14
N LEU A 183 0.77 18.60 15.93
CA LEU A 183 -0.49 19.09 15.35
C LEU A 183 -1.69 18.19 15.68
N PHE A 184 -1.47 16.93 16.05
CA PHE A 184 -2.51 15.92 16.22
C PHE A 184 -3.48 16.29 17.35
N ARG A 185 -4.80 16.21 17.10
CA ARG A 185 -5.89 16.61 18.00
C ARG A 185 -5.86 18.09 18.44
N LYS A 186 -4.96 18.90 17.88
CA LYS A 186 -4.86 20.34 18.12
C LYS A 186 -5.29 21.08 16.86
N ALA A 187 -4.32 21.55 16.08
CA ALA A 187 -4.58 22.20 14.80
C ALA A 187 -5.10 21.22 13.73
N CYS A 188 -4.69 19.95 13.79
CA CYS A 188 -5.11 18.90 12.86
C CYS A 188 -6.18 18.02 13.50
N THR A 189 -7.41 18.11 12.99
CA THR A 189 -8.59 17.36 13.43
C THR A 189 -9.38 16.84 12.22
N PRO A 190 -10.39 15.95 12.38
CA PRO A 190 -11.18 15.48 11.25
C PRO A 190 -11.97 16.60 10.55
N VAL A 191 -12.40 17.62 11.30
CA VAL A 191 -13.10 18.80 10.76
C VAL A 191 -12.15 19.86 10.20
N ASN A 192 -10.89 19.87 10.64
CA ASN A 192 -9.84 20.75 10.13
C ASN A 192 -8.54 19.94 9.89
N PRO A 193 -8.51 19.11 8.82
CA PRO A 193 -7.38 18.23 8.58
C PRO A 193 -6.21 19.00 7.94
N ILE A 194 -5.01 18.85 8.52
CA ILE A 194 -3.78 19.43 7.97
C ILE A 194 -3.07 18.44 7.02
N GLY A 195 -2.97 17.17 7.41
CA GLY A 195 -2.30 16.14 6.63
C GLY A 195 -3.26 15.06 6.12
N PRO A 196 -2.89 14.31 5.07
CA PRO A 196 -3.76 13.30 4.47
C PRO A 196 -4.08 12.13 5.40
N CYS A 197 -3.23 11.82 6.39
CA CYS A 197 -3.53 10.80 7.38
C CYS A 197 -4.74 11.16 8.25
N MET A 198 -5.16 12.44 8.28
CA MET A 198 -6.37 12.90 8.96
C MET A 198 -7.59 12.93 8.02
N VAL A 199 -7.38 13.01 6.70
CA VAL A 199 -8.44 13.06 5.69
C VAL A 199 -8.89 11.66 5.27
N SER A 200 -7.93 10.75 5.08
CA SER A 200 -8.20 9.41 4.58
C SER A 200 -8.98 8.56 5.60
N SER A 201 -9.97 7.81 5.12
CA SER A 201 -10.68 6.81 5.92
C SER A 201 -9.77 5.68 6.42
N GLU A 202 -8.66 5.43 5.70
CA GLU A 202 -7.63 4.45 6.08
C GLU A 202 -6.42 5.14 6.74
N GLY A 203 -6.48 6.45 6.99
CA GLY A 203 -5.38 7.21 7.56
C GLY A 203 -5.20 6.92 9.05
N THR A 204 -3.95 6.65 9.46
CA THR A 204 -3.61 6.33 10.85
C THR A 204 -4.06 7.41 11.84
N CYS A 205 -3.91 8.69 11.50
CA CYS A 205 -4.33 9.78 12.39
C CYS A 205 -5.86 9.82 12.57
N ALA A 206 -6.63 9.67 11.47
CA ALA A 206 -8.08 9.64 11.52
C ALA A 206 -8.58 8.44 12.34
N ALA A 207 -7.96 7.27 12.14
CA ALA A 207 -8.27 6.07 12.91
C ALA A 207 -8.00 6.25 14.42
N TYR A 208 -6.84 6.83 14.79
CA TYR A 208 -6.52 7.13 16.19
C TYR A 208 -7.59 8.03 16.82
N ILE A 209 -8.03 9.11 16.16
CA ILE A 209 -9.09 9.98 16.72
C ILE A 209 -10.42 9.24 16.86
N LYS A 210 -10.77 8.40 15.88
CA LYS A 210 -12.05 7.70 15.87
C LYS A 210 -12.18 6.66 16.99
N TYR A 211 -11.08 6.02 17.37
CA TYR A 211 -11.11 4.83 18.23
C TYR A 211 -10.38 4.98 19.58
N GLU A 212 -9.50 5.97 19.76
CA GLU A 212 -9.01 6.32 21.11
C GLU A 212 -10.03 7.24 21.78
N VAL A 213 -10.79 6.67 22.71
CA VAL A 213 -11.58 7.37 23.74
C VAL A 213 -10.64 8.16 24.65
#